data_AF-A0A957SSG6-F1
#
_entry.id   AF-A0A957SSG6-F1
#
_cell.length_a   1.000
_cell.length_b   1.000
_cell.length_c   1.000
_cell.angle_alpha   90.00
_cell.angle_beta   90.00
_cell.angle_gamma   90.00
#
_symmetry.space_group_name_H-M   'P 1'
#
loop_
_entity.id
_entity.type
_entity.pdbx_description
1 polymer ?
#
loop_
_entity_poly.entity_id
_entity_poly.type
_entity_poly.pdbx_seq_one_letter_code
_entity_poly.pdbx_strand_id
1 'polypeptide(L)'
;MMKRIAILAFTISSLILASCNAPLAAATVDSAPVSESQPTTNASAPTGGNEQTSPAQANLSLTYPIVDTNQTNCYSSENIVTCPESGSAYAGQDGNYQSSAPQYQDNGDGTVTDLVTGLMWSQSPDFNGDGVIDSNDKMTFSQAISSADSSTLAGYDDWRLPTIKELYSIVTFDGMDISACGMGGACNAVPFLNTTYFGFGYGDTAAGERDIDAQFWSSTQYVSTTMGGNATAFGYNFADGRIKGYPISSPRGETTQYVRYVRGNPSYGVNAFADNGNGAITDHATGLTWMQADSGIGMNWGDALNYCEASTASGFDDWRLPNAKELQSIVDYSRSPFTTNSAAIDPLFQTSTIIAENGATDYAAYWTSTTHASSNGSGAWGVYISFGAAYGIMNGQVLDVHGAGAQRSDPKAGDASQYSEGHGPQGDVVRVNNYVRCVRGGDVTYTSGNAPTNTNPGTTVNGQQQQPQSGQGTNGQNQPTGQGGSAQGGQGQQPPQEAISACNGLSDGSVCSFNTPNGTMNGTCGTPPNSSQLACMPAGGRP
;
A
#
# COMPACT_ATOMS: atom_id res chain seq x y z
N MET A 1 -7.50 -31.15 -67.50
CA MET A 1 -8.16 -29.82 -67.64
C MET A 1 -7.82 -29.04 -66.37
N MET A 2 -6.73 -28.26 -66.31
CA MET A 2 -6.44 -26.99 -66.98
C MET A 2 -7.33 -25.82 -66.51
N LYS A 3 -6.65 -24.79 -66.01
CA LYS A 3 -7.01 -23.35 -65.90
C LYS A 3 -7.69 -22.91 -64.59
N ARG A 4 -7.39 -21.74 -64.02
CA ARG A 4 -6.37 -20.71 -64.30
C ARG A 4 -6.32 -19.76 -63.10
N ILE A 5 -5.12 -19.32 -62.77
CA ILE A 5 -4.81 -18.14 -61.97
C ILE A 5 -5.36 -16.90 -62.68
N ALA A 6 -6.03 -16.01 -61.95
CA ALA A 6 -6.42 -14.68 -62.41
C ALA A 6 -5.61 -13.64 -61.63
N ILE A 7 -4.68 -13.03 -62.35
CA ILE A 7 -4.02 -11.76 -62.03
C ILE A 7 -5.01 -10.66 -62.40
N LEU A 8 -5.29 -9.73 -61.50
CA LEU A 8 -5.84 -8.42 -61.86
C LEU A 8 -4.98 -7.33 -61.26
N ALA A 9 -4.27 -6.64 -62.15
CA ALA A 9 -3.54 -5.42 -61.88
C ALA A 9 -4.53 -4.28 -61.57
N PHE A 10 -4.23 -3.49 -60.54
CA PHE A 10 -4.79 -2.15 -60.39
C PHE A 10 -3.66 -1.12 -60.43
N THR A 11 -3.93 -0.14 -61.28
CA THR A 11 -3.11 0.94 -61.78
C THR A 11 -2.64 1.92 -60.70
N ILE A 12 -1.36 2.30 -60.80
CA ILE A 12 -0.72 3.40 -60.09
C ILE A 12 -1.37 4.72 -60.56
N SER A 13 -2.10 5.40 -59.67
CA SER A 13 -2.37 6.83 -59.78
C SER A 13 -1.41 7.58 -58.86
N SER A 14 -0.47 8.28 -59.47
CA SER A 14 0.40 9.24 -58.80
C SER A 14 -0.42 10.43 -58.32
N LEU A 15 -0.62 10.54 -57.00
CA LEU A 15 -1.02 11.80 -56.37
C LEU A 15 0.21 12.35 -55.63
N ILE A 16 0.74 13.44 -56.18
CA ILE A 16 1.78 14.27 -55.60
C ILE A 16 1.15 14.99 -54.40
N LEU A 17 1.54 14.62 -53.17
CA LEU A 17 1.29 15.43 -51.99
C LEU A 17 2.59 16.16 -51.64
N ALA A 18 2.51 17.47 -51.82
CA ALA A 18 3.56 18.44 -51.57
C ALA A 18 3.98 18.41 -50.11
N SER A 19 5.28 18.48 -49.89
CA SER A 19 5.93 18.77 -48.62
C SER A 19 5.53 20.17 -48.13
N CYS A 20 4.83 20.24 -47.00
CA CYS A 20 4.74 21.48 -46.23
C CYS A 20 6.03 21.67 -45.42
N ASN A 21 7.05 22.24 -46.07
CA ASN A 21 8.12 22.96 -45.38
C ASN A 21 7.66 24.40 -45.18
N ALA A 22 7.34 24.78 -43.95
CA ALA A 22 7.21 26.18 -43.57
C ALA A 22 8.57 26.67 -43.03
N PRO A 23 9.15 27.76 -43.56
CA PRO A 23 10.40 28.31 -43.05
C PRO A 23 10.17 29.10 -41.76
N LEU A 24 11.03 28.87 -40.76
CA LEU A 24 11.19 29.77 -39.62
C LEU A 24 11.66 31.15 -40.14
N ALA A 25 10.86 32.18 -39.90
CA ALA A 25 11.28 33.56 -40.07
C ALA A 25 12.19 33.95 -38.89
N ALA A 26 13.43 34.29 -39.20
CA ALA A 26 14.37 34.89 -38.28
C ALA A 26 13.94 36.33 -37.96
N ALA A 27 13.64 36.60 -36.70
CA ALA A 27 13.53 37.96 -36.19
C ALA A 27 14.91 38.42 -35.71
N THR A 28 15.51 39.34 -36.47
CA THR A 28 16.68 40.12 -36.08
C THR A 28 16.28 41.11 -34.99
N VAL A 29 16.90 41.03 -33.81
CA VAL A 29 16.80 42.09 -32.80
C VAL A 29 18.16 42.77 -32.72
N ASP A 30 18.12 44.05 -33.08
CA ASP A 30 19.21 45.01 -33.12
C ASP A 30 19.68 45.36 -31.70
N SER A 31 20.97 45.67 -31.58
CA SER A 31 21.71 45.86 -30.35
C SER A 31 22.17 47.32 -30.23
N ALA A 32 21.70 48.05 -29.20
CA ALA A 32 22.34 49.25 -28.67
C ALA A 32 21.70 49.67 -27.32
N PRO A 33 22.40 50.45 -26.47
CA PRO A 33 22.50 50.19 -25.04
C PRO A 33 21.62 51.09 -24.17
N VAL A 34 21.29 50.62 -22.96
CA VAL A 34 20.65 51.46 -21.94
C VAL A 34 21.49 51.45 -20.66
N SER A 35 21.78 52.66 -20.21
CA SER A 35 22.68 53.04 -19.14
C SER A 35 22.21 52.62 -17.75
N GLU A 36 23.16 52.15 -16.94
CA GLU A 36 23.04 52.07 -15.49
C GLU A 36 22.96 53.45 -14.86
N SER A 37 22.01 53.63 -13.94
CA SER A 37 22.01 54.73 -12.97
C SER A 37 21.90 54.15 -11.57
N GLN A 38 22.97 54.29 -10.80
CA GLN A 38 23.00 54.06 -9.35
C GLN A 38 22.15 55.08 -8.59
N PRO A 39 21.77 54.74 -7.35
CA PRO A 39 21.85 55.70 -6.27
C PRO A 39 22.76 55.23 -5.14
N THR A 40 23.70 56.09 -4.80
CA THR A 40 24.55 56.09 -3.62
C THR A 40 23.77 56.53 -2.37
N THR A 41 23.96 55.86 -1.23
CA THR A 41 24.05 56.54 0.08
C THR A 41 24.96 55.77 1.04
N ASN A 42 26.02 56.47 1.48
CA ASN A 42 26.93 56.10 2.57
C ASN A 42 26.24 56.22 3.95
N ALA A 43 26.50 55.26 4.85
CA ALA A 43 26.61 55.53 6.28
C ALA A 43 27.41 54.42 7.01
N SER A 44 28.65 54.78 7.35
CA SER A 44 29.52 54.40 8.48
C SER A 44 29.34 53.07 9.24
N ALA A 45 30.42 52.28 9.25
CA ALA A 45 30.67 51.20 10.20
C ALA A 45 30.99 51.70 11.63
N PRO A 46 30.78 50.83 12.64
CA PRO A 46 31.85 50.59 13.59
C PRO A 46 32.21 49.10 13.70
N THR A 47 33.45 48.90 14.09
CA THR A 47 34.25 47.69 14.18
C THR A 47 33.87 46.73 15.31
N GLY A 48 33.98 45.42 15.03
CA GLY A 48 34.59 44.45 15.95
C GLY A 48 33.65 43.64 16.83
N GLY A 49 33.52 42.34 16.52
CA GLY A 49 32.99 41.31 17.40
C GLY A 49 33.03 39.95 16.71
N ASN A 50 33.93 39.08 17.14
CA ASN A 50 34.01 37.67 16.72
C ASN A 50 32.67 36.98 17.03
N GLU A 51 31.98 36.46 16.02
CA GLU A 51 31.04 35.36 16.23
C GLU A 51 31.32 34.22 15.28
N GLN A 52 31.49 33.09 15.94
CA GLN A 52 31.82 31.77 15.48
C GLN A 52 30.69 31.27 14.57
N THR A 53 31.07 30.79 13.40
CA THR A 53 30.20 30.15 12.41
C THR A 53 29.31 29.07 13.04
N SER A 54 27.99 29.22 12.91
CA SER A 54 27.04 28.11 12.93
C SER A 54 26.22 28.19 11.65
N PRO A 55 26.24 27.18 10.76
CA PRO A 55 25.29 27.15 9.67
C PRO A 55 23.92 26.86 10.27
N ALA A 56 23.09 27.89 10.34
CA ALA A 56 21.66 27.74 10.51
C ALA A 56 21.17 26.79 9.41
N GLN A 57 20.80 25.56 9.79
CA GLN A 57 19.97 24.70 8.96
C GLN A 57 18.68 25.49 8.70
N ALA A 58 18.52 25.97 7.47
CA ALA A 58 17.22 26.40 7.01
C ALA A 58 16.30 25.17 7.13
N ASN A 59 15.36 25.21 8.07
CA ASN A 59 14.24 24.25 8.10
C ASN A 59 13.46 24.45 6.80
N LEU A 60 13.83 23.71 5.76
CA LEU A 60 13.03 23.61 4.55
C LEU A 60 11.76 22.85 4.94
N SER A 61 10.62 23.53 4.91
CA SER A 61 9.33 22.85 4.91
C SER A 61 9.27 21.98 3.65
N LEU A 62 9.31 20.66 3.81
CA LEU A 62 9.19 19.71 2.72
C LEU A 62 7.85 19.92 1.99
N THR A 63 7.86 19.91 0.66
CA THR A 63 6.61 20.00 -0.14
C THR A 63 5.95 18.65 -0.31
N TYR A 64 6.72 17.57 -0.15
CA TYR A 64 6.27 16.18 -0.20
C TYR A 64 6.80 15.41 1.02
N PRO A 65 6.40 15.76 2.24
CA PRO A 65 6.79 15.00 3.44
C PRO A 65 6.18 13.59 3.38
N ILE A 66 6.99 12.57 3.64
CA ILE A 66 6.51 11.18 3.66
C ILE A 66 5.96 10.86 5.05
N VAL A 67 4.66 10.56 5.11
CA VAL A 67 4.02 10.04 6.32
C VAL A 67 4.53 8.63 6.58
N ASP A 68 4.82 8.29 7.83
CA ASP A 68 5.23 6.95 8.24
C ASP A 68 4.15 5.89 7.89
N THR A 69 4.56 4.64 7.77
CA THR A 69 3.64 3.53 7.50
C THR A 69 2.82 3.14 8.74
N ASN A 70 3.23 3.58 9.93
CA ASN A 70 2.70 3.19 11.23
C ASN A 70 2.91 1.70 11.57
N GLN A 71 3.77 0.98 10.81
CA GLN A 71 4.12 -0.39 11.13
C GLN A 71 5.14 -0.42 12.27
N THR A 72 4.70 -0.82 13.46
CA THR A 72 5.56 -0.89 14.67
C THR A 72 6.02 -2.29 15.03
N ASN A 73 5.32 -3.31 14.52
CA ASN A 73 5.68 -4.71 14.71
C ASN A 73 6.84 -5.10 13.79
N CYS A 74 7.75 -5.92 14.32
CA CYS A 74 8.80 -6.55 13.54
C CYS A 74 8.46 -8.01 13.25
N TYR A 75 9.04 -8.52 12.16
CA TYR A 75 8.73 -9.84 11.63
C TYR A 75 10.00 -10.58 11.24
N SER A 76 9.97 -11.90 11.40
CA SER A 76 10.86 -12.81 10.69
C SER A 76 10.40 -12.99 9.23
N SER A 77 10.83 -14.06 8.57
CA SER A 77 10.29 -14.46 7.27
C SER A 77 8.81 -14.84 7.32
N GLU A 78 8.21 -15.08 8.49
CA GLU A 78 6.84 -15.60 8.60
C GLU A 78 6.05 -15.04 9.79
N ASN A 79 6.70 -14.80 10.92
CA ASN A 79 6.04 -14.56 12.20
C ASN A 79 6.38 -13.18 12.73
N ILE A 80 5.46 -12.60 13.50
CA ILE A 80 5.74 -11.44 14.35
C ILE A 80 6.79 -11.82 15.40
N VAL A 81 7.76 -10.93 15.64
CA VAL A 81 8.87 -11.12 16.57
C VAL A 81 9.16 -9.82 17.31
N THR A 82 9.89 -9.92 18.43
CA THR A 82 10.49 -8.74 19.06
C THR A 82 11.42 -8.04 18.07
N CYS A 83 11.36 -6.72 18.01
CA CYS A 83 12.19 -5.96 17.09
C CYS A 83 13.69 -6.22 17.30
N PRO A 84 14.41 -6.70 16.27
CA PRO A 84 15.80 -7.09 16.40
C PRO A 84 16.73 -5.91 16.62
N GLU A 85 17.82 -6.16 17.34
CA GLU A 85 18.94 -5.21 17.48
C GLU A 85 19.65 -5.01 16.15
N SER A 86 20.22 -3.82 15.94
CA SER A 86 21.02 -3.51 14.74
C SER A 86 22.11 -4.57 14.51
N GLY A 87 22.29 -4.97 13.26
CA GLY A 87 23.22 -6.03 12.84
C GLY A 87 22.73 -7.47 13.05
N SER A 88 21.53 -7.67 13.62
CA SER A 88 20.91 -8.99 13.74
C SER A 88 20.11 -9.37 12.47
N ALA A 89 19.76 -10.65 12.32
CA ALA A 89 18.91 -11.09 11.22
C ALA A 89 17.55 -10.34 11.24
N TYR A 90 17.12 -9.86 10.07
CA TYR A 90 15.90 -9.05 9.88
C TYR A 90 15.91 -7.70 10.61
N ALA A 91 17.07 -7.19 11.02
CA ALA A 91 17.25 -5.81 11.43
C ALA A 91 17.09 -4.84 10.25
N GLY A 92 16.68 -3.60 10.55
CA GLY A 92 16.48 -2.55 9.55
C GLY A 92 15.15 -2.63 8.79
N GLN A 93 14.19 -3.44 9.27
CA GLN A 93 12.83 -3.48 8.72
C GLN A 93 11.99 -2.27 9.15
N ASP A 94 10.80 -2.10 8.59
CA ASP A 94 9.93 -0.94 8.86
C ASP A 94 9.65 -0.77 10.36
N GLY A 95 9.31 -1.87 11.05
CA GLY A 95 9.12 -1.86 12.50
C GLY A 95 10.34 -1.42 13.33
N ASN A 96 11.56 -1.46 12.76
CA ASN A 96 12.74 -0.90 13.41
C ASN A 96 12.85 0.61 13.24
N TYR A 97 12.41 1.19 12.12
CA TYR A 97 12.58 2.61 11.82
C TYR A 97 11.28 3.38 12.02
N GLN A 98 11.27 4.31 12.96
CA GLN A 98 10.13 5.20 13.19
C GLN A 98 10.42 6.58 12.61
N SER A 99 9.48 7.13 11.83
CA SER A 99 9.59 8.45 11.20
C SER A 99 8.40 9.36 11.58
N SER A 100 7.96 10.22 10.67
CA SER A 100 6.84 11.14 10.88
C SER A 100 5.51 10.38 10.95
N ALA A 101 5.15 9.91 12.14
CA ALA A 101 3.90 9.19 12.40
C ALA A 101 2.68 9.92 11.83
N PRO A 102 1.63 9.21 11.35
CA PRO A 102 0.41 9.87 10.90
C PRO A 102 -0.18 10.78 11.99
N GLN A 103 -0.49 12.03 11.64
CA GLN A 103 -1.10 13.01 12.54
C GLN A 103 -2.33 13.60 11.87
N TYR A 104 -3.51 13.26 12.39
CA TYR A 104 -4.79 13.69 11.83
C TYR A 104 -5.54 14.59 12.80
N GLN A 105 -6.28 15.56 12.25
CA GLN A 105 -7.22 16.40 12.96
C GLN A 105 -8.60 16.24 12.32
N ASP A 106 -9.58 15.74 13.07
CA ASP A 106 -10.99 15.85 12.69
C ASP A 106 -11.43 17.32 12.87
N ASN A 107 -11.93 17.94 11.80
CA ASN A 107 -12.37 19.33 11.82
C ASN A 107 -13.83 19.49 12.32
N GLY A 108 -14.57 18.40 12.50
CA GLY A 108 -15.95 18.40 12.99
C GLY A 108 -17.00 18.83 11.97
N ASP A 109 -16.62 18.94 10.70
CA ASP A 109 -17.45 19.40 9.58
C ASP A 109 -17.52 18.38 8.42
N GLY A 110 -17.17 17.12 8.69
CA GLY A 110 -17.06 16.06 7.69
C GLY A 110 -15.73 16.04 6.95
N THR A 111 -14.72 16.77 7.43
CA THR A 111 -13.35 16.77 6.88
C THR A 111 -12.29 16.40 7.92
N VAL A 112 -11.18 15.84 7.44
CA VAL A 112 -9.99 15.49 8.25
C VAL A 112 -8.76 16.17 7.66
N THR A 113 -8.02 16.91 8.46
CA THR A 113 -6.72 17.48 8.07
C THR A 113 -5.60 16.50 8.43
N ASP A 114 -4.75 16.18 7.47
CA ASP A 114 -3.46 15.53 7.70
C ASP A 114 -2.41 16.61 7.99
N LEU A 115 -1.94 16.62 9.24
CA LEU A 115 -1.01 17.63 9.76
C LEU A 115 0.43 17.42 9.27
N VAL A 116 0.76 16.24 8.73
CA VAL A 116 2.08 15.97 8.13
C VAL A 116 2.11 16.49 6.70
N THR A 117 1.11 16.16 5.89
CA THR A 117 1.10 16.49 4.46
C THR A 117 0.50 17.86 4.14
N GLY A 118 -0.27 18.42 5.06
CA GLY A 118 -1.07 19.63 4.83
C GLY A 118 -2.26 19.40 3.89
N LEU A 119 -2.58 18.15 3.57
CA LEU A 119 -3.77 17.77 2.81
C LEU A 119 -4.99 17.75 3.74
N MET A 120 -6.15 18.08 3.20
CA MET A 120 -7.43 17.93 3.86
C MET A 120 -8.31 16.98 3.05
N TRP A 121 -9.02 16.10 3.74
CA TRP A 121 -9.72 14.96 3.16
C TRP A 121 -11.20 14.97 3.51
N SER A 122 -12.05 14.45 2.63
CA SER A 122 -13.41 14.05 3.02
C SER A 122 -13.31 12.92 4.04
N GLN A 123 -14.10 12.99 5.12
CA GLN A 123 -14.00 12.06 6.24
C GLN A 123 -14.58 10.67 5.90
N SER A 124 -15.65 10.61 5.12
CA SER A 124 -16.35 9.36 4.76
C SER A 124 -16.46 9.19 3.24
N PRO A 125 -16.48 7.95 2.73
CA PRO A 125 -16.92 7.63 1.37
C PRO A 125 -18.45 7.49 1.24
N ASP A 126 -19.23 7.62 2.32
CA ASP A 126 -20.70 7.68 2.28
C ASP A 126 -21.16 8.99 1.62
N PHE A 127 -21.33 8.96 0.30
CA PHE A 127 -21.72 10.12 -0.51
C PHE A 127 -23.21 10.13 -0.83
N ASN A 128 -23.93 9.03 -0.56
CA ASN A 128 -25.38 9.02 -0.65
C ASN A 128 -26.05 9.60 0.61
N GLY A 129 -25.31 9.68 1.73
CA GLY A 129 -25.69 10.31 2.99
C GLY A 129 -26.66 9.50 3.85
N ASP A 130 -26.75 8.19 3.65
CA ASP A 130 -27.67 7.30 4.38
C ASP A 130 -27.08 6.73 5.68
N GLY A 131 -25.81 7.00 5.96
CA GLY A 131 -25.08 6.55 7.14
C GLY A 131 -24.48 5.14 7.00
N VAL A 132 -24.54 4.55 5.80
CA VAL A 132 -24.00 3.24 5.47
C VAL A 132 -22.95 3.40 4.39
N ILE A 133 -21.82 2.71 4.53
CA ILE A 133 -20.81 2.63 3.46
C ILE A 133 -20.99 1.29 2.77
N ASP A 134 -21.60 1.28 1.59
CA ASP A 134 -21.89 0.06 0.83
C ASP A 134 -21.75 0.24 -0.68
N SER A 135 -22.20 -0.76 -1.45
CA SER A 135 -22.09 -0.75 -2.91
C SER A 135 -22.76 0.46 -3.59
N ASN A 136 -23.73 1.12 -2.93
CA ASN A 136 -24.44 2.29 -3.46
C ASN A 136 -23.61 3.59 -3.41
N ASP A 137 -22.51 3.63 -2.66
CA ASP A 137 -21.59 4.79 -2.60
C ASP A 137 -20.53 4.77 -3.69
N LYS A 138 -20.42 3.67 -4.41
CA LYS A 138 -19.38 3.49 -5.43
C LYS A 138 -19.72 4.28 -6.68
N MET A 139 -18.68 4.88 -7.26
CA MET A 139 -18.78 5.73 -8.44
C MET A 139 -17.96 5.14 -9.59
N THR A 140 -18.43 5.29 -10.83
CA THR A 140 -17.57 5.09 -11.99
C THR A 140 -16.44 6.11 -11.98
N PHE A 141 -15.36 5.84 -12.70
CA PHE A 141 -14.21 6.76 -12.73
C PHE A 141 -14.58 8.18 -13.18
N SER A 142 -15.47 8.32 -14.16
CA SER A 142 -15.94 9.63 -14.65
C SER A 142 -16.83 10.35 -13.63
N GLN A 143 -17.68 9.61 -12.93
CA GLN A 143 -18.48 10.13 -11.81
C GLN A 143 -17.60 10.58 -10.64
N ALA A 144 -16.55 9.83 -10.32
CA ALA A 144 -15.61 10.13 -9.24
C ALA A 144 -14.90 11.47 -9.43
N ILE A 145 -14.42 11.76 -10.65
CA ILE A 145 -13.81 13.05 -11.00
C ILE A 145 -14.86 14.16 -10.90
N SER A 146 -16.00 13.98 -11.57
CA SER A 146 -17.02 15.03 -11.65
C SER A 146 -17.64 15.36 -10.29
N SER A 147 -17.83 14.35 -9.43
CA SER A 147 -18.40 14.53 -8.10
C SER A 147 -17.42 15.26 -7.17
N ALA A 148 -16.13 14.95 -7.24
CA ALA A 148 -15.11 15.68 -6.49
C ALA A 148 -15.02 17.15 -6.93
N ASP A 149 -14.93 17.41 -8.24
CA ASP A 149 -14.80 18.76 -8.81
C ASP A 149 -16.03 19.66 -8.52
N SER A 150 -17.20 19.05 -8.31
CA SER A 150 -18.45 19.77 -8.00
C SER A 150 -18.78 19.85 -6.52
N SER A 151 -17.97 19.22 -5.67
CA SER A 151 -18.22 19.15 -4.23
C SER A 151 -18.09 20.52 -3.58
N THR A 152 -19.03 20.83 -2.68
CA THR A 152 -18.97 22.01 -1.80
C THR A 152 -18.80 21.61 -0.33
N LEU A 153 -18.24 20.42 -0.06
CA LEU A 153 -18.11 19.86 1.29
C LEU A 153 -17.37 20.85 2.21
N ALA A 154 -17.92 21.05 3.41
CA ALA A 154 -17.45 22.02 4.41
C ALA A 154 -17.29 23.47 3.87
N GLY A 155 -17.99 23.83 2.79
CA GLY A 155 -17.95 25.16 2.19
C GLY A 155 -16.73 25.44 1.30
N TYR A 156 -15.94 24.42 0.96
CA TYR A 156 -14.82 24.52 0.02
C TYR A 156 -15.21 24.05 -1.38
N ASP A 157 -14.65 24.68 -2.42
CA ASP A 157 -14.96 24.44 -3.84
C ASP A 157 -13.74 23.99 -4.67
N ASP A 158 -12.63 23.64 -4.00
CA ASP A 158 -11.35 23.20 -4.58
C ASP A 158 -11.06 21.71 -4.30
N TRP A 159 -12.11 20.92 -4.06
CA TRP A 159 -12.02 19.47 -3.91
C TRP A 159 -11.62 18.80 -5.23
N ARG A 160 -10.83 17.74 -5.14
CA ARG A 160 -10.45 16.89 -6.28
C ARG A 160 -10.40 15.43 -5.88
N LEU A 161 -10.43 14.55 -6.88
CA LEU A 161 -10.08 13.15 -6.70
C LEU A 161 -8.55 13.04 -6.47
N PRO A 162 -8.10 12.37 -5.39
CA PRO A 162 -6.68 12.32 -5.04
C PRO A 162 -5.89 11.56 -6.09
N THR A 163 -4.67 12.01 -6.36
CA THR A 163 -3.67 11.18 -7.03
C THR A 163 -3.35 9.95 -6.18
N ILE A 164 -2.75 8.92 -6.78
CA ILE A 164 -2.37 7.71 -6.03
C ILE A 164 -1.32 8.02 -4.95
N LYS A 165 -0.42 8.98 -5.18
CA LYS A 165 0.55 9.45 -4.17
C LYS A 165 -0.14 10.10 -2.97
N GLU A 166 -1.16 10.93 -3.21
CA GLU A 166 -1.97 11.51 -2.14
C GLU A 166 -2.78 10.42 -1.42
N LEU A 167 -3.49 9.53 -2.13
CA LEU A 167 -4.27 8.46 -1.51
C LEU A 167 -3.41 7.52 -0.67
N TYR A 168 -2.16 7.27 -1.10
CA TYR A 168 -1.22 6.43 -0.38
C TYR A 168 -0.68 7.09 0.91
N SER A 169 -0.75 8.42 1.04
CA SER A 169 -0.29 9.13 2.24
C SER A 169 -1.05 8.73 3.51
N ILE A 170 -2.37 8.45 3.37
CA ILE A 170 -3.25 8.08 4.49
C ILE A 170 -3.29 6.58 4.80
N VAL A 171 -2.60 5.76 3.99
CA VAL A 171 -2.50 4.31 4.20
C VAL A 171 -1.70 4.00 5.47
N THR A 172 -2.09 2.99 6.24
CA THR A 172 -1.30 2.49 7.37
C THR A 172 -1.06 0.98 7.25
N PHE A 173 0.16 0.52 7.54
CA PHE A 173 0.61 -0.87 7.43
C PHE A 173 0.61 -1.61 8.79
N ASP A 174 -0.11 -1.08 9.76
CA ASP A 174 -0.64 -1.80 10.91
C ASP A 174 -1.98 -2.51 10.60
N GLY A 175 -2.54 -2.29 9.40
CA GLY A 175 -3.66 -3.08 8.86
C GLY A 175 -3.33 -4.55 8.60
N MET A 176 -4.36 -5.36 8.36
CA MET A 176 -4.24 -6.80 8.07
C MET A 176 -5.07 -7.19 6.84
N ASP A 177 -4.42 -7.83 5.86
CA ASP A 177 -5.04 -8.31 4.63
C ASP A 177 -6.14 -9.34 4.95
N ILE A 178 -7.37 -9.00 4.58
CA ILE A 178 -8.55 -9.83 4.82
C ILE A 178 -8.60 -11.08 3.91
N SER A 179 -7.75 -11.19 2.89
CA SER A 179 -7.81 -12.26 1.89
C SER A 179 -7.73 -13.69 2.49
N ALA A 180 -7.14 -13.84 3.68
CA ALA A 180 -7.07 -15.13 4.39
C ALA A 180 -8.36 -15.54 5.13
N CYS A 181 -9.37 -14.67 5.22
CA CYS A 181 -10.60 -14.93 5.98
C CYS A 181 -11.55 -15.94 5.32
N GLY A 182 -11.41 -16.20 4.01
CA GLY A 182 -12.42 -16.94 3.24
C GLY A 182 -13.77 -16.19 3.15
N MET A 183 -14.66 -16.62 2.26
CA MET A 183 -15.97 -15.95 2.12
C MET A 183 -16.87 -16.27 3.33
N GLY A 184 -17.31 -15.24 4.06
CA GLY A 184 -18.33 -15.34 5.11
C GLY A 184 -17.85 -15.86 6.48
N GLY A 185 -16.54 -15.94 6.70
CA GLY A 185 -15.97 -16.24 8.02
C GLY A 185 -15.84 -14.98 8.88
N ALA A 186 -16.19 -15.08 10.18
CA ALA A 186 -15.85 -14.02 11.14
C ALA A 186 -14.32 -13.95 11.26
N CYS A 187 -13.74 -12.82 10.87
CA CYS A 187 -12.31 -12.59 11.02
C CYS A 187 -12.00 -11.21 11.56
N ASN A 188 -10.84 -11.11 12.20
CA ASN A 188 -10.27 -9.86 12.69
C ASN A 188 -9.62 -9.14 11.51
N ALA A 189 -10.44 -8.53 10.65
CA ALA A 189 -9.92 -7.68 9.60
C ALA A 189 -9.66 -6.28 10.18
N VAL A 190 -8.53 -5.69 9.79
CA VAL A 190 -8.17 -4.32 10.14
C VAL A 190 -7.84 -3.63 8.83
N PRO A 191 -8.60 -2.62 8.40
CA PRO A 191 -8.28 -1.94 7.16
C PRO A 191 -6.92 -1.22 7.28
N PHE A 192 -6.25 -1.04 6.16
CA PHE A 192 -4.97 -0.32 6.07
C PHE A 192 -5.16 1.20 6.15
N LEU A 193 -5.98 1.65 7.11
CA LEU A 193 -6.46 3.02 7.27
C LEU A 193 -6.78 3.29 8.74
N ASN A 194 -6.50 4.50 9.22
CA ASN A 194 -6.90 4.90 10.56
C ASN A 194 -8.41 5.20 10.64
N THR A 195 -9.19 4.21 11.08
CA THR A 195 -10.67 4.29 11.16
C THR A 195 -11.19 5.15 12.30
N THR A 196 -10.32 5.67 13.18
CA THR A 196 -10.73 6.71 14.14
C THR A 196 -11.06 8.01 13.43
N TYR A 197 -10.35 8.31 12.35
CA TYR A 197 -10.52 9.54 11.58
C TYR A 197 -11.31 9.33 10.29
N PHE A 198 -11.11 8.19 9.62
CA PHE A 198 -11.68 7.97 8.29
C PHE A 198 -12.74 6.88 8.28
N GLY A 199 -13.92 7.20 7.72
CA GLY A 199 -14.95 6.21 7.43
C GLY A 199 -14.46 5.17 6.42
N PHE A 200 -14.81 3.91 6.64
CA PHE A 200 -14.46 2.78 5.79
C PHE A 200 -15.56 1.71 5.82
N GLY A 201 -15.82 1.08 4.67
CA GLY A 201 -16.68 -0.08 4.53
C GLY A 201 -15.99 -1.16 3.71
N TYR A 202 -16.12 -2.41 4.14
CA TYR A 202 -15.76 -3.58 3.33
C TYR A 202 -16.76 -3.77 2.17
N GLY A 203 -16.50 -4.72 1.28
CA GLY A 203 -17.44 -5.00 0.18
C GLY A 203 -18.80 -5.48 0.67
N ASP A 204 -19.85 -5.09 -0.05
CA ASP A 204 -21.25 -5.34 0.30
C ASP A 204 -21.69 -6.75 -0.14
N THR A 205 -21.60 -7.70 0.78
CA THR A 205 -22.02 -9.09 0.54
C THR A 205 -23.51 -9.24 0.27
N ALA A 206 -24.36 -8.30 0.71
CA ALA A 206 -25.78 -8.31 0.40
C ALA A 206 -26.06 -7.95 -1.07
N ALA A 207 -25.20 -7.13 -1.68
CA ALA A 207 -25.17 -6.85 -3.12
C ALA A 207 -24.39 -7.88 -3.95
N GLY A 208 -23.85 -8.93 -3.31
CA GLY A 208 -23.10 -10.00 -3.98
C GLY A 208 -21.61 -9.70 -4.17
N GLU A 209 -21.09 -8.69 -3.50
CA GLU A 209 -19.66 -8.39 -3.46
C GLU A 209 -18.92 -9.31 -2.47
N ARG A 210 -17.60 -9.41 -2.61
CA ARG A 210 -16.72 -10.04 -1.61
C ARG A 210 -16.26 -8.99 -0.61
N ASP A 211 -15.86 -9.39 0.58
CA ASP A 211 -15.37 -8.42 1.59
C ASP A 211 -14.17 -7.57 1.10
N ILE A 212 -13.35 -8.11 0.18
CA ILE A 212 -12.23 -7.39 -0.46
C ILE A 212 -12.66 -6.38 -1.54
N ASP A 213 -13.91 -6.35 -1.95
CA ASP A 213 -14.42 -5.44 -2.97
C ASP A 213 -14.65 -4.04 -2.40
N ALA A 214 -13.59 -3.43 -1.86
CA ALA A 214 -13.58 -2.16 -1.16
C ALA A 214 -12.49 -1.22 -1.68
N GLN A 215 -12.33 -1.17 -3.00
CA GLN A 215 -11.28 -0.39 -3.63
C GLN A 215 -11.67 1.08 -3.75
N PHE A 216 -10.66 1.95 -3.74
CA PHE A 216 -10.81 3.40 -3.86
C PHE A 216 -10.14 3.91 -5.13
N TRP A 217 -10.87 4.73 -5.89
CA TRP A 217 -10.29 5.42 -7.04
C TRP A 217 -9.24 6.44 -6.62
N SER A 218 -8.18 6.53 -7.42
CA SER A 218 -7.34 7.73 -7.51
C SER A 218 -7.49 8.36 -8.90
N SER A 219 -7.12 9.61 -9.07
CA SER A 219 -7.07 10.31 -10.37
C SER A 219 -5.87 9.89 -11.23
N THR A 220 -4.97 9.05 -10.72
CA THR A 220 -3.77 8.62 -11.45
C THR A 220 -4.12 7.51 -12.43
N GLN A 221 -4.25 7.85 -13.71
CA GLN A 221 -4.41 6.88 -14.78
C GLN A 221 -3.09 6.18 -15.11
N TYR A 222 -3.17 4.89 -15.44
CA TYR A 222 -2.04 4.18 -16.01
C TYR A 222 -1.86 4.63 -17.47
N VAL A 223 -0.63 4.99 -17.83
CA VAL A 223 -0.31 5.49 -19.18
C VAL A 223 -0.28 4.39 -20.26
N SER A 224 -0.57 3.15 -19.87
CA SER A 224 -0.76 1.99 -20.74
C SER A 224 -2.06 1.28 -20.34
N THR A 225 -2.22 0.04 -20.77
CA THR A 225 -3.43 -0.76 -20.55
C THR A 225 -3.14 -2.00 -19.72
N THR A 226 -4.12 -2.47 -18.94
CA THR A 226 -4.06 -3.77 -18.27
C THR A 226 -5.06 -4.75 -18.89
N MET A 227 -4.96 -6.03 -18.54
CA MET A 227 -6.02 -7.04 -18.71
C MET A 227 -6.78 -6.98 -20.05
N GLY A 228 -6.12 -7.35 -21.14
CA GLY A 228 -6.77 -7.41 -22.46
C GLY A 228 -6.96 -6.05 -23.12
N GLY A 229 -6.12 -5.06 -22.80
CA GLY A 229 -6.11 -3.75 -23.45
C GLY A 229 -7.07 -2.72 -22.83
N ASN A 230 -7.52 -2.94 -21.59
CA ASN A 230 -8.41 -2.01 -20.91
C ASN A 230 -7.66 -0.77 -20.44
N ALA A 231 -8.26 0.40 -20.66
CA ALA A 231 -7.83 1.63 -20.01
C ALA A 231 -7.96 1.49 -18.49
N THR A 232 -6.97 1.98 -17.75
CA THR A 232 -6.80 1.66 -16.33
C THR A 232 -6.48 2.90 -15.51
N ALA A 233 -7.01 2.95 -14.29
CA ALA A 233 -6.56 3.88 -13.26
C ALA A 233 -6.04 3.11 -12.04
N PHE A 234 -5.04 3.68 -11.39
CA PHE A 234 -4.57 3.16 -10.12
C PHE A 234 -5.58 3.48 -9.02
N GLY A 235 -5.77 2.54 -8.12
CA GLY A 235 -6.51 2.73 -6.90
C GLY A 235 -5.82 2.00 -5.75
N TYR A 236 -6.29 2.24 -4.53
CA TYR A 236 -5.85 1.52 -3.36
C TYR A 236 -7.00 0.73 -2.75
N ASN A 237 -6.74 -0.50 -2.32
CA ASN A 237 -7.73 -1.29 -1.61
C ASN A 237 -7.38 -1.36 -0.11
N PHE A 238 -8.09 -0.57 0.71
CA PHE A 238 -7.86 -0.56 2.15
C PHE A 238 -8.26 -1.86 2.85
N ALA A 239 -9.01 -2.76 2.20
CA ALA A 239 -9.30 -4.09 2.75
C ALA A 239 -8.15 -5.09 2.55
N ASP A 240 -7.36 -4.96 1.48
CA ASP A 240 -6.33 -5.93 1.10
C ASP A 240 -4.92 -5.35 0.95
N GLY A 241 -4.71 -4.06 1.21
CA GLY A 241 -3.39 -3.46 1.41
C GLY A 241 -2.58 -3.20 0.13
N ARG A 242 -3.20 -3.00 -1.04
CA ARG A 242 -2.48 -2.96 -2.34
C ARG A 242 -2.88 -1.79 -3.24
N ILE A 243 -1.89 -1.21 -3.92
CA ILE A 243 -2.10 -0.39 -5.13
C ILE A 243 -2.26 -1.33 -6.32
N LYS A 244 -3.36 -1.20 -7.05
CA LYS A 244 -3.62 -1.97 -8.28
C LYS A 244 -4.09 -1.07 -9.40
N GLY A 245 -3.79 -1.46 -10.62
CA GLY A 245 -4.46 -0.96 -11.80
C GLY A 245 -5.83 -1.59 -11.95
N TYR A 246 -6.89 -0.79 -11.88
CA TYR A 246 -8.26 -1.23 -12.13
C TYR A 246 -8.71 -0.76 -13.52
N PRO A 247 -9.30 -1.64 -14.35
CA PRO A 247 -9.96 -1.24 -15.57
C PRO A 247 -11.01 -0.16 -15.27
N ILE A 248 -10.97 0.96 -15.99
CA ILE A 248 -12.01 1.99 -15.91
C ILE A 248 -13.31 1.44 -16.52
N SER A 249 -13.16 0.70 -17.61
CA SER A 249 -14.22 -0.01 -18.29
C SER A 249 -13.68 -1.33 -18.84
N SER A 250 -14.56 -2.31 -18.94
CA SER A 250 -14.27 -3.59 -19.57
C SER A 250 -15.42 -3.99 -20.49
N PRO A 251 -15.31 -5.09 -21.26
CA PRO A 251 -16.45 -5.64 -22.00
C PRO A 251 -17.67 -6.00 -21.13
N ARG A 252 -17.52 -6.01 -19.80
CA ARG A 252 -18.60 -6.26 -18.82
C ARG A 252 -19.27 -4.98 -18.30
N GLY A 253 -18.78 -3.80 -18.69
CA GLY A 253 -19.29 -2.50 -18.24
C GLY A 253 -18.21 -1.64 -17.57
N GLU A 254 -18.64 -0.47 -17.10
CA GLU A 254 -17.81 0.44 -16.28
C GLU A 254 -17.60 -0.15 -14.89
N THR A 255 -16.42 0.08 -14.31
CA THR A 255 -16.09 -0.32 -12.95
C THR A 255 -16.44 0.81 -11.98
N THR A 256 -17.13 0.47 -10.90
CA THR A 256 -17.46 1.39 -9.81
C THR A 256 -16.58 1.09 -8.60
N GLN A 257 -16.08 2.12 -7.93
CA GLN A 257 -15.26 2.00 -6.72
C GLN A 257 -15.61 3.11 -5.73
N TYR A 258 -15.23 2.95 -4.46
CA TYR A 258 -15.35 4.03 -3.48
C TYR A 258 -14.45 5.22 -3.87
N VAL A 259 -14.77 6.38 -3.33
CA VAL A 259 -13.98 7.60 -3.55
C VAL A 259 -13.74 8.30 -2.23
N ARG A 260 -12.69 9.13 -2.18
CA ARG A 260 -12.45 10.10 -1.13
C ARG A 260 -11.98 11.36 -1.81
N TYR A 261 -12.40 12.53 -1.34
CA TYR A 261 -11.95 13.79 -1.92
C TYR A 261 -10.79 14.35 -1.11
N VAL A 262 -9.90 15.07 -1.79
CA VAL A 262 -8.76 15.74 -1.18
C VAL A 262 -8.70 17.19 -1.63
N ARG A 263 -8.13 18.05 -0.80
CA ARG A 263 -7.80 19.46 -1.07
C ARG A 263 -6.51 19.86 -0.34
N GLY A 264 -5.99 21.05 -0.66
CA GLY A 264 -4.70 21.53 -0.11
C GLY A 264 -3.47 20.91 -0.79
N ASN A 265 -2.29 21.39 -0.41
CA ASN A 265 -0.95 21.02 -0.92
C ASN A 265 -0.89 20.52 -2.39
N PRO A 266 -0.99 21.41 -3.39
CA PRO A 266 -0.95 21.01 -4.80
C PRO A 266 0.42 20.46 -5.27
N SER A 267 1.47 20.60 -4.45
CA SER A 267 2.81 20.11 -4.77
C SER A 267 3.08 18.70 -4.21
N TYR A 268 2.16 18.15 -3.43
CA TYR A 268 2.32 16.82 -2.86
C TYR A 268 2.45 15.77 -3.98
N GLY A 269 3.43 14.88 -3.87
CA GLY A 269 3.69 13.88 -4.92
C GLY A 269 4.67 14.32 -6.01
N VAL A 270 5.09 15.59 -6.04
CA VAL A 270 6.06 16.12 -7.00
C VAL A 270 7.46 16.08 -6.39
N ASN A 271 8.32 15.25 -6.96
CA ASN A 271 9.72 15.13 -6.54
C ASN A 271 10.58 16.30 -7.06
N ALA A 272 11.69 16.57 -6.38
CA ALA A 272 12.70 17.56 -6.76
C ALA A 272 14.10 16.92 -6.70
N PHE A 273 14.36 16.00 -7.63
CA PHE A 273 15.60 15.22 -7.67
C PHE A 273 16.82 16.05 -8.08
N ALA A 274 17.94 15.79 -7.41
CA ALA A 274 19.27 16.30 -7.73
C ALA A 274 20.27 15.15 -7.68
N ASP A 275 21.05 14.97 -8.76
CA ASP A 275 22.19 14.04 -8.77
C ASP A 275 23.36 14.67 -8.00
N ASN A 276 23.85 13.95 -6.98
CA ASN A 276 24.95 14.41 -6.14
C ASN A 276 26.34 14.16 -6.79
N GLY A 277 26.39 13.47 -7.92
CA GLY A 277 27.63 13.18 -8.67
C GLY A 277 28.53 12.13 -8.01
N ASN A 278 28.09 11.49 -6.93
CA ASN A 278 28.81 10.45 -6.19
C ASN A 278 28.09 9.08 -6.21
N GLY A 279 27.06 8.92 -7.06
CA GLY A 279 26.20 7.73 -7.09
C GLY A 279 25.00 7.79 -6.15
N ALA A 280 24.65 8.98 -5.63
CA ALA A 280 23.44 9.22 -4.86
C ALA A 280 22.58 10.32 -5.49
N ILE A 281 21.26 10.23 -5.31
CA ILE A 281 20.27 11.22 -5.76
C ILE A 281 19.51 11.73 -4.54
N THR A 282 19.50 13.03 -4.32
CA THR A 282 18.70 13.66 -3.27
C THR A 282 17.39 14.16 -3.85
N ASP A 283 16.28 13.85 -3.19
CA ASP A 283 14.99 14.45 -3.47
C ASP A 283 14.72 15.57 -2.46
N HIS A 284 14.83 16.82 -2.89
CA HIS A 284 14.60 17.98 -2.03
C HIS A 284 13.14 18.14 -1.60
N ALA A 285 12.19 17.49 -2.28
CA ALA A 285 10.77 17.57 -1.92
C ALA A 285 10.44 16.68 -0.70
N THR A 286 11.11 15.52 -0.59
CA THR A 286 10.92 14.53 0.49
C THR A 286 12.02 14.58 1.56
N GLY A 287 13.17 15.19 1.25
CA GLY A 287 14.35 15.19 2.11
C GLY A 287 15.13 13.86 2.10
N LEU A 288 14.70 12.89 1.30
CA LEU A 288 15.33 11.57 1.19
C LEU A 288 16.49 11.60 0.21
N THR A 289 17.50 10.76 0.45
CA THR A 289 18.58 10.51 -0.50
C THR A 289 18.63 9.03 -0.84
N TRP A 290 18.80 8.74 -2.12
CA TRP A 290 18.65 7.42 -2.72
C TRP A 290 19.95 6.98 -3.38
N MET A 291 20.21 5.67 -3.38
CA MET A 291 21.22 5.12 -4.29
C MET A 291 20.77 5.34 -5.74
N GLN A 292 21.70 5.79 -6.60
CA GLN A 292 21.41 5.99 -8.03
C GLN A 292 21.34 4.66 -8.78
N ALA A 293 22.22 3.70 -8.47
CA ALA A 293 22.14 2.34 -8.97
C ALA A 293 21.31 1.46 -8.03
N ASP A 294 20.68 0.43 -8.59
CA ASP A 294 20.09 -0.64 -7.80
C ASP A 294 21.08 -1.78 -7.53
N SER A 295 20.59 -2.84 -6.88
CA SER A 295 21.37 -4.02 -6.55
C SER A 295 21.91 -4.81 -7.75
N GLY A 296 21.40 -4.59 -8.98
CA GLY A 296 21.77 -5.35 -10.18
C GLY A 296 21.27 -6.80 -10.21
N ILE A 297 20.84 -7.34 -9.07
CA ILE A 297 20.34 -8.71 -8.90
C ILE A 297 19.18 -8.73 -7.91
N GLY A 298 18.26 -9.67 -8.11
CA GLY A 298 17.17 -9.95 -7.17
C GLY A 298 17.67 -10.76 -5.97
N MET A 299 17.10 -10.50 -4.79
CA MET A 299 17.41 -11.21 -3.54
C MET A 299 16.16 -11.36 -2.69
N ASN A 300 16.17 -12.29 -1.74
CA ASN A 300 15.06 -12.45 -0.80
C ASN A 300 15.01 -11.25 0.16
N TRP A 301 13.91 -11.13 0.91
CA TRP A 301 13.65 -9.96 1.72
C TRP A 301 14.65 -9.78 2.88
N GLY A 302 15.09 -10.86 3.52
CA GLY A 302 16.09 -10.80 4.60
C GLY A 302 17.46 -10.34 4.08
N ASP A 303 17.87 -10.83 2.92
CA ASP A 303 19.10 -10.40 2.25
C ASP A 303 19.01 -8.94 1.78
N ALA A 304 17.82 -8.48 1.37
CA ALA A 304 17.58 -7.07 0.99
C ALA A 304 17.78 -6.10 2.15
N LEU A 305 17.29 -6.44 3.34
CA LEU A 305 17.54 -5.66 4.56
C LEU A 305 19.04 -5.58 4.84
N ASN A 306 19.71 -6.73 4.88
CA ASN A 306 21.15 -6.81 5.14
C ASN A 306 21.98 -6.07 4.09
N TYR A 307 21.57 -6.12 2.81
CA TYR A 307 22.25 -5.43 1.71
C TYR A 307 22.30 -3.92 1.95
N CYS A 308 21.17 -3.31 2.34
CA CYS A 308 21.15 -1.88 2.60
C CYS A 308 21.89 -1.51 3.88
N GLU A 309 21.64 -2.20 4.99
CA GLU A 309 22.28 -1.90 6.29
C GLU A 309 23.81 -2.06 6.24
N ALA A 310 24.33 -2.96 5.41
CA ALA A 310 25.77 -3.16 5.24
C ALA A 310 26.42 -2.24 4.19
N SER A 311 25.64 -1.44 3.46
CA SER A 311 26.16 -0.68 2.33
C SER A 311 26.96 0.53 2.77
N THR A 312 28.10 0.74 2.10
CA THR A 312 28.96 1.93 2.26
C THR A 312 28.99 2.79 1.00
N ALA A 313 28.01 2.58 0.10
CA ALA A 313 27.99 3.21 -1.22
C ALA A 313 27.94 4.74 -1.12
N SER A 314 28.50 5.42 -2.13
CA SER A 314 28.50 6.88 -2.24
C SER A 314 29.14 7.61 -1.05
N GLY A 315 29.92 6.90 -0.21
CA GLY A 315 30.59 7.43 0.97
C GLY A 315 29.70 7.50 2.22
N PHE A 316 28.60 6.76 2.27
CA PHE A 316 27.61 6.78 3.34
C PHE A 316 27.40 5.38 3.91
N ASP A 317 27.16 5.27 5.22
CA ASP A 317 27.04 4.02 5.98
C ASP A 317 25.70 3.88 6.75
N ASP A 318 24.75 4.77 6.47
CA ASP A 318 23.41 4.83 7.07
C ASP A 318 22.30 4.49 6.05
N TRP A 319 22.62 3.67 5.06
CA TRP A 319 21.67 3.18 4.09
C TRP A 319 20.72 2.16 4.73
N ARG A 320 19.43 2.24 4.35
CA ARG A 320 18.39 1.29 4.77
C ARG A 320 17.49 0.94 3.61
N LEU A 321 16.78 -0.18 3.75
CA LEU A 321 15.74 -0.54 2.81
C LEU A 321 14.55 0.43 3.02
N PRO A 322 14.01 1.07 1.97
CA PRO A 322 12.92 2.03 2.09
C PRO A 322 11.64 1.33 2.55
N ASN A 323 10.82 2.01 3.35
CA ASN A 323 9.47 1.54 3.61
C ASN A 323 8.59 1.70 2.35
N ALA A 324 7.37 1.17 2.41
CA ALA A 324 6.48 1.14 1.25
C ALA A 324 6.14 2.53 0.70
N LYS A 325 5.93 3.52 1.57
CA LYS A 325 5.58 4.89 1.17
C LYS A 325 6.78 5.64 0.59
N GLU A 326 7.97 5.42 1.16
CA GLU A 326 9.20 5.99 0.62
C GLU A 326 9.50 5.46 -0.78
N LEU A 327 9.43 4.14 -1.00
CA LEU A 327 9.71 3.57 -2.32
C LEU A 327 8.65 3.96 -3.36
N GLN A 328 7.38 4.08 -2.94
CA GLN A 328 6.32 4.58 -3.81
C GLN A 328 6.52 6.04 -4.21
N SER A 329 7.15 6.85 -3.36
CA SER A 329 7.35 8.28 -3.60
C SER A 329 8.19 8.60 -4.83
N ILE A 330 9.07 7.68 -5.26
CA ILE A 330 9.93 7.83 -6.44
C ILE A 330 9.33 7.21 -7.71
N VAL A 331 8.12 6.64 -7.64
CA VAL A 331 7.41 6.16 -8.84
C VAL A 331 6.99 7.35 -9.70
N ASP A 332 7.31 7.28 -10.99
CA ASP A 332 6.83 8.21 -12.01
C ASP A 332 5.71 7.55 -12.82
N TYR A 333 4.47 7.84 -12.43
CA TYR A 333 3.26 7.30 -13.06
C TYR A 333 3.01 7.84 -14.48
N SER A 334 3.81 8.80 -14.98
CA SER A 334 3.76 9.23 -16.38
C SER A 334 4.54 8.31 -17.32
N ARG A 335 5.24 7.31 -16.78
CA ARG A 335 6.15 6.42 -17.51
C ARG A 335 5.74 4.96 -17.35
N SER A 336 6.02 4.17 -18.39
CA SER A 336 5.86 2.72 -18.34
C SER A 336 6.72 2.03 -19.40
N PRO A 337 6.99 0.72 -19.26
CA PRO A 337 7.71 -0.03 -20.28
C PRO A 337 7.05 0.06 -21.66
N PHE A 338 5.71 0.10 -21.71
CA PHE A 338 4.93 0.06 -22.95
C PHE A 338 4.60 1.43 -23.53
N THR A 339 4.79 2.51 -22.77
CA THR A 339 4.51 3.89 -23.21
C THR A 339 5.79 4.65 -23.53
N THR A 340 6.79 4.56 -22.65
CA THR A 340 8.02 5.35 -22.71
C THR A 340 9.27 4.51 -22.94
N ASN A 341 9.14 3.18 -23.09
CA ASN A 341 10.26 2.23 -23.15
C ASN A 341 11.23 2.37 -21.96
N SER A 342 10.71 2.75 -20.80
CA SER A 342 11.48 2.95 -19.58
C SER A 342 10.75 2.38 -18.37
N ALA A 343 11.47 2.17 -17.28
CA ALA A 343 10.86 1.97 -15.98
C ALA A 343 9.99 3.18 -15.57
N ALA A 344 9.05 2.96 -14.66
CA ALA A 344 8.19 3.96 -14.04
C ALA A 344 8.94 4.77 -12.96
N ILE A 345 10.07 5.39 -13.32
CA ILE A 345 10.93 6.19 -12.45
C ILE A 345 11.67 7.26 -13.27
N ASP A 346 12.12 8.32 -12.61
CA ASP A 346 12.94 9.36 -13.23
C ASP A 346 14.23 8.77 -13.85
N PRO A 347 14.64 9.19 -15.07
CA PRO A 347 15.84 8.69 -15.75
C PRO A 347 17.18 8.95 -15.04
N LEU A 348 17.22 9.79 -14.00
CA LEU A 348 18.40 9.93 -13.15
C LEU A 348 18.75 8.60 -12.46
N PHE A 349 17.75 7.75 -12.18
CA PHE A 349 17.95 6.45 -11.57
C PHE A 349 18.33 5.39 -12.60
N GLN A 350 19.37 4.60 -12.29
CA GLN A 350 19.74 3.43 -13.07
C GLN A 350 18.91 2.23 -12.60
N THR A 351 18.17 1.64 -13.53
CA THR A 351 17.21 0.56 -13.23
C THR A 351 17.57 -0.68 -14.03
N SER A 352 17.70 -1.80 -13.34
CA SER A 352 17.98 -3.10 -13.94
C SER A 352 16.82 -3.60 -14.80
N THR A 353 17.18 -4.19 -15.94
CA THR A 353 16.25 -4.89 -16.82
C THR A 353 16.19 -6.37 -16.48
N ILE A 354 15.00 -6.95 -16.61
CA ILE A 354 14.76 -8.40 -16.44
C ILE A 354 14.22 -9.01 -17.74
N ILE A 355 14.25 -10.34 -17.82
CA ILE A 355 13.40 -11.07 -18.75
C ILE A 355 12.15 -11.48 -17.98
N ALA A 356 11.02 -10.87 -18.34
CA ALA A 356 9.73 -11.14 -17.71
C ALA A 356 9.19 -12.52 -18.08
N GLU A 357 8.10 -12.92 -17.43
CA GLU A 357 7.51 -14.26 -17.52
C GLU A 357 6.92 -14.55 -18.91
N ASN A 358 6.66 -13.51 -19.71
CA ASN A 358 6.28 -13.61 -21.12
C ASN A 358 7.48 -13.68 -22.09
N GLY A 359 8.73 -13.68 -21.57
CA GLY A 359 9.96 -13.69 -22.34
C GLY A 359 10.42 -12.33 -22.87
N ALA A 360 9.69 -11.25 -22.61
CA ALA A 360 10.05 -9.90 -23.02
C ALA A 360 11.04 -9.25 -22.04
N THR A 361 11.85 -8.31 -22.54
CA THR A 361 12.63 -7.43 -21.67
C THR A 361 11.69 -6.44 -20.96
N ASP A 362 11.81 -6.35 -19.65
CA ASP A 362 11.05 -5.43 -18.79
C ASP A 362 11.95 -4.92 -17.65
N TYR A 363 11.37 -4.27 -16.65
CA TYR A 363 12.07 -3.74 -15.49
C TYR A 363 11.64 -4.43 -14.19
N ALA A 364 12.54 -4.40 -13.21
CA ALA A 364 12.36 -5.11 -11.95
C ALA A 364 11.24 -4.54 -11.05
N ALA A 365 10.82 -5.37 -10.11
CA ALA A 365 10.13 -4.95 -8.89
C ALA A 365 11.15 -4.87 -7.74
N TYR A 366 10.86 -4.01 -6.76
CA TYR A 366 11.80 -3.65 -5.70
C TYR A 366 11.20 -3.88 -4.32
N TRP A 367 11.97 -4.51 -3.45
CA TRP A 367 11.58 -4.72 -2.06
C TRP A 367 11.46 -3.42 -1.29
N THR A 368 10.49 -3.39 -0.39
CA THR A 368 10.42 -2.42 0.72
C THR A 368 10.75 -3.14 2.03
N SER A 369 11.02 -2.37 3.09
CA SER A 369 11.19 -2.88 4.45
C SER A 369 9.86 -3.19 5.15
N THR A 370 8.72 -2.97 4.49
CA THR A 370 7.38 -3.10 5.07
C THR A 370 6.84 -4.51 4.89
N THR A 371 6.34 -5.10 5.98
CA THR A 371 5.62 -6.37 5.96
C THR A 371 4.18 -6.16 5.52
N HIS A 372 3.67 -7.05 4.66
CA HIS A 372 2.25 -7.13 4.36
C HIS A 372 1.61 -8.19 5.27
N ALA A 373 1.08 -7.76 6.42
CA ALA A 373 0.47 -8.66 7.39
C ALA A 373 -0.89 -9.18 6.91
N SER A 374 -1.19 -10.44 7.24
CA SER A 374 -2.44 -11.12 6.91
C SER A 374 -3.32 -11.29 8.15
N SER A 375 -4.64 -11.30 7.98
CA SER A 375 -5.63 -11.46 9.06
C SER A 375 -5.52 -12.78 9.84
N ASN A 376 -4.78 -13.77 9.32
CA ASN A 376 -4.44 -15.00 10.04
C ASN A 376 -3.19 -14.86 10.94
N GLY A 377 -2.64 -13.65 11.09
CA GLY A 377 -1.45 -13.36 11.89
C GLY A 377 -0.12 -13.61 11.18
N SER A 378 -0.14 -14.06 9.92
CA SER A 378 1.08 -14.28 9.14
C SER A 378 1.71 -12.95 8.72
N GLY A 379 3.03 -12.84 8.90
CA GLY A 379 3.88 -11.81 8.33
C GLY A 379 4.79 -12.33 7.21
N ALA A 380 4.35 -13.39 6.51
CA ALA A 380 5.19 -14.09 5.53
C ALA A 380 5.43 -13.32 4.22
N TRP A 381 4.68 -12.25 3.99
CA TRP A 381 4.72 -11.47 2.76
C TRP A 381 5.34 -10.10 3.02
N GLY A 382 6.28 -9.70 2.19
CA GLY A 382 6.87 -8.36 2.16
C GLY A 382 6.21 -7.53 1.07
N VAL A 383 6.16 -6.21 1.22
CA VAL A 383 5.66 -5.31 0.18
C VAL A 383 6.75 -5.08 -0.88
N TYR A 384 6.34 -5.03 -2.15
CA TYR A 384 7.21 -4.58 -3.24
C TYR A 384 6.49 -3.56 -4.13
N ILE A 385 7.27 -2.74 -4.82
CA ILE A 385 6.79 -1.79 -5.84
C ILE A 385 7.31 -2.22 -7.23
N SER A 386 6.42 -2.31 -8.21
CA SER A 386 6.77 -2.68 -9.59
C SER A 386 7.15 -1.44 -10.40
N PHE A 387 8.38 -1.36 -10.89
CA PHE A 387 8.82 -0.29 -11.80
C PHE A 387 8.73 -0.70 -13.27
N GLY A 388 8.63 -2.00 -13.53
CA GLY A 388 8.15 -2.58 -14.80
C GLY A 388 6.67 -2.97 -14.72
N ALA A 389 6.17 -3.68 -15.72
CA ALA A 389 4.80 -4.18 -15.72
C ALA A 389 4.55 -5.16 -14.55
N ALA A 390 3.35 -5.11 -13.98
CA ALA A 390 2.97 -5.96 -12.86
C ALA A 390 2.19 -7.17 -13.38
N TYR A 391 2.92 -8.23 -13.69
CA TYR A 391 2.41 -9.40 -14.39
C TYR A 391 1.53 -10.33 -13.54
N GLY A 392 0.60 -10.97 -14.21
CA GLY A 392 -0.23 -12.06 -13.70
C GLY A 392 -0.57 -13.06 -14.79
N ILE A 393 -0.97 -14.26 -14.38
CA ILE A 393 -1.29 -15.40 -15.22
C ILE A 393 -2.80 -15.59 -15.22
N MET A 394 -3.49 -15.06 -16.24
CA MET A 394 -4.94 -15.24 -16.40
C MET A 394 -5.22 -16.16 -17.58
N ASN A 395 -6.01 -17.21 -17.36
CA ASN A 395 -6.36 -18.19 -18.38
C ASN A 395 -5.13 -18.77 -19.13
N GLY A 396 -4.02 -18.98 -18.40
CA GLY A 396 -2.76 -19.49 -18.94
C GLY A 396 -1.95 -18.47 -19.76
N GLN A 397 -2.34 -17.20 -19.77
CA GLN A 397 -1.62 -16.12 -20.44
C GLN A 397 -0.95 -15.20 -19.42
N VAL A 398 0.30 -14.84 -19.67
CA VAL A 398 1.03 -13.81 -18.92
C VAL A 398 0.67 -12.45 -19.50
N LEU A 399 0.15 -11.55 -18.66
CA LEU A 399 -0.19 -10.18 -19.04
C LEU A 399 0.05 -9.19 -17.90
N ASP A 400 0.17 -7.90 -18.24
CA ASP A 400 0.16 -6.83 -17.25
C ASP A 400 -1.24 -6.72 -16.63
N VAL A 401 -1.35 -7.07 -15.35
CA VAL A 401 -2.63 -7.10 -14.62
C VAL A 401 -2.81 -5.91 -13.69
N HIS A 402 -1.72 -5.26 -13.25
CA HIS A 402 -1.81 -4.13 -12.31
C HIS A 402 -1.09 -2.86 -12.78
N GLY A 403 -0.25 -2.91 -13.81
CA GLY A 403 0.48 -1.75 -14.33
C GLY A 403 1.80 -1.43 -13.61
N ALA A 404 2.71 -0.76 -14.33
CA ALA A 404 3.93 -0.21 -13.75
C ALA A 404 3.62 0.93 -12.76
N GLY A 405 4.12 0.81 -11.54
CA GLY A 405 3.76 1.63 -10.38
C GLY A 405 2.82 0.95 -9.39
N ALA A 406 2.42 -0.30 -9.64
CA ALA A 406 1.65 -1.10 -8.69
C ALA A 406 2.47 -1.48 -7.45
N GLN A 407 1.79 -1.56 -6.32
CA GLN A 407 2.32 -2.07 -5.06
C GLN A 407 1.64 -3.39 -4.74
N ARG A 408 2.42 -4.45 -4.63
CA ARG A 408 1.95 -5.80 -4.31
C ARG A 408 2.77 -6.35 -3.14
N SER A 409 2.79 -7.66 -3.01
CA SER A 409 3.56 -8.35 -2.01
C SER A 409 4.01 -9.70 -2.54
N ASP A 410 5.19 -10.14 -2.11
CA ASP A 410 5.76 -11.46 -2.39
C ASP A 410 6.15 -12.16 -1.07
N PRO A 411 6.29 -13.50 -1.04
CA PRO A 411 6.84 -14.20 0.10
C PRO A 411 8.26 -13.70 0.41
N LYS A 412 8.56 -13.47 1.69
CA LYS A 412 9.88 -12.99 2.14
C LYS A 412 11.01 -14.00 1.94
N ALA A 413 10.66 -15.27 1.86
CA ALA A 413 11.56 -16.40 1.67
C ALA A 413 10.85 -17.54 0.92
N GLY A 414 11.62 -18.52 0.45
CA GLY A 414 11.11 -19.70 -0.25
C GLY A 414 11.59 -19.77 -1.70
N ASP A 415 10.81 -20.44 -2.54
CA ASP A 415 11.13 -20.67 -3.95
C ASP A 415 9.93 -20.27 -4.84
N ALA A 416 10.20 -19.41 -5.82
CA ALA A 416 9.23 -18.96 -6.82
C ALA A 416 8.62 -20.12 -7.63
N SER A 417 9.32 -21.25 -7.77
CA SER A 417 8.83 -22.44 -8.48
C SER A 417 7.53 -23.00 -7.89
N GLN A 418 7.25 -22.71 -6.61
CA GLN A 418 6.01 -23.10 -5.93
C GLN A 418 4.78 -22.32 -6.40
N TYR A 419 4.99 -21.26 -7.19
CA TYR A 419 3.96 -20.34 -7.68
C TYR A 419 3.93 -20.30 -9.21
N SER A 420 4.15 -21.46 -9.86
CA SER A 420 4.18 -21.55 -11.34
C SER A 420 2.88 -21.12 -12.04
N GLU A 421 1.75 -21.10 -11.32
CA GLU A 421 0.44 -20.62 -11.81
C GLU A 421 0.10 -19.20 -11.31
N GLY A 422 1.04 -18.56 -10.60
CA GLY A 422 0.83 -17.28 -9.91
C GLY A 422 0.04 -17.41 -8.61
N HIS A 423 -0.33 -16.27 -8.03
CA HIS A 423 -1.01 -16.19 -6.75
C HIS A 423 -2.25 -15.29 -6.80
N GLY A 424 -3.35 -15.73 -6.19
CA GLY A 424 -4.60 -14.98 -6.12
C GLY A 424 -5.41 -14.97 -7.43
N PRO A 425 -6.53 -14.22 -7.48
CA PRO A 425 -7.52 -14.31 -8.57
C PRO A 425 -7.01 -13.93 -9.97
N GLN A 426 -5.96 -13.11 -10.04
CA GLN A 426 -5.34 -12.66 -11.30
C GLN A 426 -4.05 -13.44 -11.62
N GLY A 427 -3.71 -14.44 -10.80
CA GLY A 427 -2.49 -15.23 -10.94
C GLY A 427 -1.24 -14.37 -10.86
N ASP A 428 -1.16 -13.44 -9.89
CA ASP A 428 -0.02 -12.55 -9.73
C ASP A 428 1.29 -13.34 -9.77
N VAL A 429 2.24 -12.87 -10.56
CA VAL A 429 3.57 -13.47 -10.59
C VAL A 429 4.25 -13.29 -9.23
N VAL A 430 4.81 -14.38 -8.72
CA VAL A 430 5.60 -14.40 -7.49
C VAL A 430 7.06 -14.69 -7.86
N ARG A 431 7.98 -13.82 -7.44
CA ARG A 431 9.42 -13.97 -7.73
C ARG A 431 10.24 -14.34 -6.53
N VAL A 432 9.80 -14.00 -5.30
CA VAL A 432 10.53 -14.16 -4.02
C VAL A 432 11.83 -13.36 -3.96
N ASN A 433 12.59 -13.31 -5.04
CA ASN A 433 13.79 -12.50 -5.20
C ASN A 433 13.44 -11.23 -5.98
N ASN A 434 13.32 -10.11 -5.29
CA ASN A 434 13.10 -8.79 -5.87
C ASN A 434 14.36 -7.92 -5.72
N TYR A 435 14.46 -6.86 -6.53
CA TYR A 435 15.63 -5.98 -6.56
C TYR A 435 15.59 -5.00 -5.39
N VAL A 436 16.70 -4.30 -5.16
CA VAL A 436 16.85 -3.41 -4.01
C VAL A 436 17.40 -2.05 -4.44
N ARG A 437 16.82 -0.99 -3.90
CA ARG A 437 17.34 0.38 -3.95
C ARG A 437 17.26 0.96 -2.56
N CYS A 438 18.41 1.27 -1.98
CA CYS A 438 18.46 1.77 -0.61
C CYS A 438 18.20 3.29 -0.56
N VAL A 439 17.71 3.71 0.60
CA VAL A 439 17.42 5.10 0.94
C VAL A 439 18.15 5.47 2.24
N ARG A 440 18.36 6.76 2.47
CA ARG A 440 18.84 7.32 3.72
C ARG A 440 18.16 8.66 4.01
N GLY A 441 18.30 9.16 5.24
CA GLY A 441 17.65 10.39 5.70
C GLY A 441 16.20 10.16 6.16
N GLY A 442 15.39 11.24 6.12
CA GLY A 442 13.98 11.21 6.52
C GLY A 442 13.73 11.28 8.04
N ASP A 443 14.70 11.79 8.81
CA ASP A 443 14.62 11.95 10.27
C ASP A 443 14.12 10.71 11.02
N VAL A 444 14.58 9.52 10.58
CA VAL A 444 14.19 8.24 11.17
C VAL A 444 14.96 7.93 12.45
N THR A 445 14.31 7.25 13.38
CA THR A 445 14.92 6.71 14.59
C THR A 445 14.87 5.19 14.57
N TYR A 446 16.02 4.54 14.75
CA TYR A 446 16.09 3.09 14.93
C TYR A 446 15.62 2.70 16.33
N THR A 447 14.74 1.71 16.40
CA THR A 447 14.18 1.14 17.63
C THR A 447 14.31 -0.38 17.62
N SER A 448 14.65 -0.95 18.77
CA SER A 448 14.80 -2.39 19.01
C SER A 448 14.17 -2.79 20.34
N GLY A 449 13.95 -4.09 20.54
CA GLY A 449 13.41 -4.62 21.78
C GLY A 449 11.91 -4.40 21.99
N ASN A 450 11.25 -3.67 21.08
CA ASN A 450 9.80 -3.52 21.09
C ASN A 450 9.14 -4.90 20.98
N ALA A 451 8.35 -5.24 22.00
CA ALA A 451 7.61 -6.48 22.03
C ALA A 451 6.45 -6.44 21.02
N PRO A 452 6.07 -7.58 20.43
CA PRO A 452 4.89 -7.69 19.58
C PRO A 452 3.65 -7.07 20.24
N THR A 453 3.03 -6.10 19.58
CA THR A 453 1.74 -5.55 20.01
C THR A 453 0.62 -6.28 19.28
N ASN A 454 -0.19 -7.05 20.02
CA ASN A 454 -1.43 -7.68 19.51
C ASN A 454 -2.62 -6.71 19.51
N THR A 455 -2.39 -5.42 19.73
CA THR A 455 -3.44 -4.43 19.93
C THR A 455 -3.81 -3.79 18.61
N ASN A 456 -4.62 -4.47 17.80
CA ASN A 456 -5.52 -3.74 16.92
C ASN A 456 -6.96 -4.15 17.23
N PRO A 457 -7.85 -3.19 17.53
CA PRO A 457 -9.27 -3.48 17.63
C PRO A 457 -9.75 -3.88 16.23
N GLY A 458 -9.72 -5.17 15.93
CA GLY A 458 -10.25 -5.73 14.70
C GLY A 458 -11.72 -5.34 14.55
N THR A 459 -12.11 -4.91 13.35
CA THR A 459 -13.51 -4.86 12.98
C THR A 459 -13.91 -6.27 12.56
N THR A 460 -14.79 -6.92 13.34
CA THR A 460 -15.33 -8.22 12.95
C THR A 460 -16.14 -8.07 11.68
N VAL A 461 -15.75 -8.78 10.62
CA VAL A 461 -16.53 -8.82 9.38
C VAL A 461 -17.64 -9.88 9.51
N ASN A 462 -18.89 -9.40 9.34
CA ASN A 462 -20.20 -10.08 9.29
C ASN A 462 -20.97 -10.40 10.59
N GLY A 463 -22.15 -9.75 10.68
CA GLY A 463 -23.17 -9.89 11.72
C GLY A 463 -23.70 -8.55 12.26
N GLN A 464 -24.02 -7.58 11.39
CA GLN A 464 -24.67 -6.29 11.72
C GLN A 464 -24.17 -5.58 13.00
N GLN A 465 -23.34 -4.54 12.84
CA GLN A 465 -23.70 -3.20 13.28
C GLN A 465 -22.68 -2.17 12.76
N GLN A 466 -23.20 -1.27 11.93
CA GLN A 466 -22.74 0.11 11.81
C GLN A 466 -22.46 0.69 13.20
N GLN A 467 -21.30 1.32 13.38
CA GLN A 467 -21.21 2.54 14.17
C GLN A 467 -20.00 3.36 13.73
N PRO A 468 -20.20 4.64 13.40
CA PRO A 468 -19.35 5.72 13.87
C PRO A 468 -19.99 6.33 15.12
N GLN A 469 -19.28 6.37 16.24
CA GLN A 469 -19.64 7.24 17.38
C GLN A 469 -18.75 8.47 17.41
N SER A 470 -19.36 9.65 17.30
CA SER A 470 -19.41 10.61 18.43
C SER A 470 -20.39 11.76 18.18
N GLY A 471 -21.26 12.06 19.16
CA GLY A 471 -22.22 13.18 19.10
C GLY A 471 -23.38 13.14 20.12
N GLN A 472 -23.08 13.42 21.41
CA GLN A 472 -23.91 13.96 22.53
C GLN A 472 -25.45 13.78 22.63
N GLY A 473 -25.96 13.38 23.84
CA GLY A 473 -27.20 13.96 24.41
C GLY A 473 -28.19 13.11 25.26
N THR A 474 -27.94 13.00 26.58
CA THR A 474 -28.87 12.98 27.75
C THR A 474 -30.16 12.12 27.90
N ASN A 475 -30.24 11.49 29.09
CA ASN A 475 -31.38 11.26 30.03
C ASN A 475 -32.43 10.12 29.83
N GLY A 476 -32.60 9.28 30.88
CA GLY A 476 -33.92 8.89 31.39
C GLY A 476 -34.25 7.42 31.75
N GLN A 477 -33.91 7.00 32.98
CA GLN A 477 -34.69 6.16 33.96
C GLN A 477 -35.38 4.80 33.60
N ASN A 478 -34.91 3.74 34.30
CA ASN A 478 -35.60 2.63 35.05
C ASN A 478 -36.87 1.85 34.57
N GLN A 479 -36.66 0.54 34.27
CA GLN A 479 -37.30 -0.74 34.75
C GLN A 479 -38.84 -0.97 34.79
N PRO A 480 -39.40 -2.23 34.92
CA PRO A 480 -38.87 -3.60 34.68
C PRO A 480 -39.84 -4.68 34.08
N THR A 481 -39.30 -5.90 33.88
CA THR A 481 -39.90 -7.27 33.87
C THR A 481 -40.80 -7.80 32.73
N GLY A 482 -40.43 -8.99 32.21
CA GLY A 482 -41.30 -9.91 31.47
C GLY A 482 -40.56 -11.16 30.94
N GLN A 483 -40.67 -12.28 31.65
CA GLN A 483 -40.13 -13.61 31.30
C GLN A 483 -40.84 -14.24 30.08
N GLY A 484 -40.07 -14.95 29.25
CA GLY A 484 -40.57 -15.93 28.27
C GLY A 484 -39.42 -16.58 27.51
N GLY A 485 -39.01 -17.78 27.91
CA GLY A 485 -37.86 -18.49 27.32
C GLY A 485 -38.21 -19.32 26.09
N SER A 486 -37.24 -19.54 25.20
CA SER A 486 -36.67 -20.86 24.86
C SER A 486 -35.69 -20.81 23.68
N ALA A 487 -34.73 -21.75 23.72
CA ALA A 487 -33.76 -22.19 22.69
C ALA A 487 -32.49 -21.34 22.46
N GLN A 488 -31.50 -21.50 23.35
CA GLN A 488 -30.11 -21.09 23.14
C GLN A 488 -29.27 -22.26 22.58
N GLY A 489 -28.59 -22.03 21.46
CA GLY A 489 -27.53 -22.89 20.93
C GLY A 489 -26.15 -22.30 21.22
N GLY A 490 -25.32 -23.06 21.92
CA GLY A 490 -23.86 -23.17 21.73
C GLY A 490 -22.94 -21.96 21.99
N GLN A 491 -22.78 -21.55 23.24
CA GLN A 491 -21.55 -20.86 23.69
C GLN A 491 -20.43 -21.90 23.89
N GLY A 492 -19.19 -21.53 23.57
CA GLY A 492 -17.99 -22.36 23.71
C GLY A 492 -17.89 -23.00 25.10
N GLN A 493 -18.16 -24.30 25.18
CA GLN A 493 -18.14 -25.01 26.45
C GLN A 493 -16.72 -25.41 26.80
N GLN A 494 -16.34 -25.14 28.05
CA GLN A 494 -15.15 -25.72 28.68
C GLN A 494 -15.20 -27.26 28.60
N PRO A 495 -14.05 -27.94 28.55
CA PRO A 495 -14.00 -29.41 28.55
C PRO A 495 -14.79 -29.97 29.74
N PRO A 496 -15.50 -31.11 29.59
CA PRO A 496 -16.15 -31.78 30.71
C PRO A 496 -15.19 -32.00 31.88
N GLN A 497 -15.67 -31.83 33.10
CA GLN A 497 -14.83 -31.91 34.29
C GLN A 497 -14.18 -33.30 34.45
N GLU A 498 -14.83 -34.34 33.94
CA GLU A 498 -14.35 -35.71 33.88
C GLU A 498 -13.12 -35.84 32.96
N ALA A 499 -13.07 -35.06 31.86
CA ALA A 499 -11.93 -35.02 30.94
C ALA A 499 -10.72 -34.32 31.57
N ILE A 500 -10.95 -33.25 32.34
CA ILE A 500 -9.91 -32.54 33.11
C ILE A 500 -9.38 -33.46 34.23
N SER A 501 -10.30 -34.12 34.95
CA SER A 501 -9.95 -35.01 36.06
C SER A 501 -9.12 -36.21 35.61
N ALA A 502 -9.35 -36.72 34.40
CA ALA A 502 -8.59 -37.82 33.81
C ALA A 502 -7.12 -37.45 33.51
N CYS A 503 -6.77 -36.17 33.54
CA CYS A 503 -5.42 -35.66 33.31
C CYS A 503 -4.80 -34.99 34.53
N ASN A 504 -5.47 -35.00 35.68
CA ASN A 504 -4.94 -34.43 36.91
C ASN A 504 -3.70 -35.22 37.40
N GLY A 505 -2.56 -34.53 37.49
CA GLY A 505 -1.28 -35.12 37.89
C GLY A 505 -0.55 -35.87 36.77
N LEU A 506 -1.04 -35.80 35.53
CA LEU A 506 -0.40 -36.36 34.35
C LEU A 506 0.22 -35.26 33.48
N SER A 507 1.26 -35.62 32.72
CA SER A 507 1.93 -34.73 31.78
C SER A 507 1.19 -34.67 30.44
N ASP A 508 1.39 -33.60 29.68
CA ASP A 508 0.95 -33.49 28.27
C ASP A 508 1.44 -34.71 27.46
N GLY A 509 0.56 -35.28 26.63
CA GLY A 509 0.77 -36.50 25.87
C GLY A 509 0.55 -37.83 26.63
N SER A 510 0.26 -37.80 27.94
CA SER A 510 -0.03 -39.03 28.71
C SER A 510 -1.36 -39.65 28.28
N VAL A 511 -1.43 -40.99 28.22
CA VAL A 511 -2.67 -41.71 27.93
C VAL A 511 -3.67 -41.52 29.07
N CYS A 512 -4.92 -41.24 28.74
CA CYS A 512 -5.99 -40.99 29.69
C CYS A 512 -7.31 -41.65 29.23
N SER A 513 -8.23 -41.89 30.16
CA SER A 513 -9.58 -42.34 29.84
C SER A 513 -10.60 -41.88 30.88
N PHE A 514 -11.85 -41.68 30.46
CA PHE A 514 -12.97 -41.39 31.35
C PHE A 514 -14.29 -41.91 30.77
N ASN A 515 -15.33 -42.00 31.62
CA ASN A 515 -16.64 -42.50 31.20
C ASN A 515 -17.55 -41.35 30.80
N THR A 516 -18.23 -41.49 29.65
CA THR A 516 -19.32 -40.63 29.20
C THR A 516 -20.65 -41.41 29.25
N PRO A 517 -21.82 -40.74 29.19
CA PRO A 517 -23.12 -41.41 29.04
C PRO A 517 -23.20 -42.36 27.83
N ASN A 518 -22.33 -42.18 26.84
CA ASN A 518 -22.26 -42.97 25.61
C ASN A 518 -21.14 -44.02 25.62
N GLY A 519 -20.45 -44.23 26.75
CA GLY A 519 -19.37 -45.22 26.92
C GLY A 519 -18.03 -44.61 27.37
N THR A 520 -17.01 -45.46 27.54
CA THR A 520 -15.66 -45.03 27.92
C THR A 520 -14.94 -44.37 26.75
N MET A 521 -14.42 -43.17 26.98
CA MET A 521 -13.59 -42.42 26.03
C MET A 521 -12.12 -42.56 26.41
N ASN A 522 -11.27 -42.88 25.42
CA ASN A 522 -9.82 -42.99 25.58
C ASN A 522 -9.13 -41.92 24.74
N GLY A 523 -8.04 -41.36 25.25
CA GLY A 523 -7.35 -40.24 24.62
C GLY A 523 -5.96 -39.98 25.17
N THR A 524 -5.44 -38.79 24.87
CA THR A 524 -4.19 -38.26 25.42
C THR A 524 -4.44 -36.90 26.06
N CYS A 525 -3.78 -36.63 27.18
CA CYS A 525 -3.83 -35.33 27.83
C CYS A 525 -3.22 -34.27 26.92
N GLY A 526 -3.90 -33.13 26.76
CA GLY A 526 -3.42 -31.95 26.06
C GLY A 526 -4.18 -30.71 26.51
N THR A 527 -3.78 -29.52 26.05
CA THR A 527 -4.40 -28.25 26.47
C THR A 527 -5.41 -27.76 25.42
N PRO A 528 -6.71 -27.75 25.71
CA PRO A 528 -7.74 -27.29 24.76
C PRO A 528 -7.64 -25.76 24.51
N PRO A 529 -8.15 -25.26 23.35
CA PRO A 529 -8.02 -23.85 22.94
C PRO A 529 -8.55 -22.79 23.91
N ASN A 530 -9.39 -23.20 24.88
CA ASN A 530 -10.03 -22.31 25.86
C ASN A 530 -9.83 -22.77 27.32
N SER A 531 -8.76 -23.51 27.60
CA SER A 531 -8.45 -24.01 28.95
C SER A 531 -6.97 -23.81 29.28
N SER A 532 -6.67 -23.42 30.51
CA SER A 532 -5.29 -23.40 31.04
C SER A 532 -4.91 -24.72 31.75
N GLN A 533 -5.78 -25.74 31.67
CA GLN A 533 -5.62 -27.05 32.29
C GLN A 533 -5.63 -28.16 31.24
N LEU A 534 -4.81 -29.19 31.46
CA LEU A 534 -4.80 -30.39 30.61
C LEU A 534 -6.14 -31.13 30.74
N ALA A 535 -6.68 -31.57 29.60
CA ALA A 535 -7.85 -32.41 29.51
C ALA A 535 -7.60 -33.60 28.59
N CYS A 536 -8.31 -34.69 28.82
CA CYS A 536 -8.20 -35.90 28.02
C CYS A 536 -8.87 -35.70 26.65
N MET A 537 -8.07 -35.68 25.57
CA MET A 537 -8.53 -35.43 24.20
C MET A 537 -8.48 -36.71 23.35
N PRO A 538 -9.49 -37.00 22.51
CA PRO A 538 -9.51 -38.20 21.68
C PRO A 538 -8.36 -38.20 20.66
N ALA A 539 -7.77 -39.38 20.43
CA ALA A 539 -6.62 -39.54 19.54
C ALA A 539 -6.98 -39.13 18.10
N GLY A 540 -6.33 -38.07 17.58
CA GLY A 540 -6.50 -37.57 16.21
C GLY A 540 -7.15 -36.19 16.06
N GLY A 541 -7.57 -35.54 17.15
CA GLY A 541 -7.92 -34.12 17.14
C GLY A 541 -6.66 -33.25 17.26
N ARG A 542 -6.37 -32.41 16.26
CA ARG A 542 -5.40 -31.31 16.40
C ARG A 542 -5.98 -30.27 17.39
N PRO A 543 -5.12 -29.57 18.18
CA PRO A 543 -5.56 -28.67 19.24
C PRO A 543 -6.63 -27.68 18.81
#